data_AF-A0A0Q9T4A7-F1
#
_entry.id   AF-A0A0Q9T4A7-F1
#
_cell.length_a   1.000
_cell.length_b   1.000
_cell.length_c   1.000
_cell.angle_alpha   90.00
_cell.angle_beta   90.00
_cell.angle_gamma   90.00
#
_symmetry.space_group_name_H-M   'P 1'
#
loop_
_entity.id
_entity.type
_entity.pdbx_description
1 polymer ?
#
loop_
_entity_poly.entity_id
_entity_poly.type
_entity_poly.pdbx_seq_one_letter_code
_entity_poly.pdbx_strand_id
1 'polypeptide(L)'
;MSDQQTPEQIEAEIVAQREQLAQTVDQLSAKLDVKSQARAKVADVKDRATTDDGAPRPEVLAAAGSLVAMAIVLVWWRHRS
;
A
#
# COMPACT_ATOMS: atom_id res chain seq x y z
N MET A 1 32.02 28.36 -28.49
CA MET A 1 31.16 29.45 -28.00
C MET A 1 30.55 28.97 -26.72
N SER A 2 30.72 29.72 -25.64
CA SER A 2 30.22 29.35 -24.32
C SER A 2 28.72 29.54 -24.31
N ASP A 3 27.94 28.44 -24.33
CA ASP A 3 26.53 28.48 -23.96
C ASP A 3 26.44 28.73 -22.44
N GLN A 4 26.71 29.96 -22.03
CA GLN A 4 26.46 30.40 -20.67
C GLN A 4 25.00 30.83 -20.60
N GLN A 5 24.14 29.92 -20.13
CA GLN A 5 22.77 30.25 -19.77
C GLN A 5 22.78 31.44 -18.80
N THR A 6 21.90 32.41 -19.02
CA THR A 6 21.80 33.56 -18.11
C THR A 6 21.22 33.10 -16.77
N PRO A 7 21.52 33.80 -15.67
CA PRO A 7 20.94 33.47 -14.37
C PRO A 7 19.40 33.34 -14.39
N GLU A 8 18.70 34.19 -15.15
CA GLU A 8 17.24 34.11 -15.25
C GLU A 8 16.76 32.82 -15.95
N GLN A 9 17.52 32.32 -16.92
CA GLN A 9 17.21 31.06 -17.61
C GLN A 9 17.38 29.86 -16.67
N ILE A 10 18.43 29.87 -15.85
CA ILE A 10 18.67 28.84 -14.84
C ILE A 10 17.54 28.84 -13.79
N GLU A 11 17.09 30.03 -13.34
CA GLU A 11 15.97 30.15 -12.42
C GLU A 11 14.67 29.59 -13.01
N ALA A 12 14.36 29.95 -14.25
CA ALA A 12 13.17 29.44 -14.95
C ALA A 12 13.21 27.91 -15.09
N GLU A 13 14.37 27.34 -15.42
CA GLU A 13 14.56 25.90 -15.55
C GLU A 13 14.43 25.19 -14.20
N ILE A 14 14.96 25.76 -13.11
CA ILE A 14 14.81 25.22 -11.76
C ILE A 14 13.35 25.19 -11.34
N VAL A 15 12.57 26.23 -11.63
CA VAL A 15 11.13 26.25 -11.32
C VAL A 15 10.40 25.15 -12.08
N ALA A 16 10.64 25.03 -13.39
CA ALA A 16 10.04 23.98 -14.22
C ALA A 16 10.41 22.57 -13.73
N GLN A 17 11.68 22.34 -13.39
CA GLN A 17 12.11 21.05 -12.85
C GLN A 17 11.47 20.75 -11.49
N ARG A 18 11.35 21.75 -10.60
CA ARG A 18 10.69 21.55 -9.30
C ARG A 18 9.23 21.14 -9.45
N GLU A 19 8.49 21.72 -10.39
CA GLU A 19 7.12 21.33 -10.68
C GLU A 19 7.03 19.88 -11.18
N GLN A 20 7.90 19.49 -12.12
CA GLN A 20 7.98 18.11 -12.61
C GLN A 20 8.33 17.11 -11.50
N LEU A 21 9.27 17.48 -10.61
CA LEU A 21 9.65 16.65 -9.47
C LEU A 21 8.50 16.53 -8.47
N ALA A 22 7.79 17.61 -8.17
CA ALA A 22 6.61 17.59 -7.30
C ALA A 22 5.55 16.63 -7.84
N GLN A 23 5.22 16.73 -9.13
CA GLN A 23 4.28 15.81 -9.79
C GLN A 23 4.74 14.35 -9.70
N THR A 24 6.03 14.10 -9.86
CA THR A 24 6.60 12.74 -9.79
C THR A 24 6.55 12.19 -8.37
N VAL A 25 6.85 13.02 -7.37
CA VAL A 25 6.77 12.66 -5.95
C VAL A 25 5.34 12.35 -5.54
N ASP A 26 4.36 13.12 -5.99
CA ASP A 26 2.94 12.87 -5.71
C ASP A 26 2.48 11.52 -6.29
N GLN A 27 2.86 11.22 -7.54
CA GLN A 27 2.56 9.92 -8.16
C GLN A 27 3.22 8.75 -7.42
N LEU A 28 4.48 8.91 -6.99
CA LEU A 28 5.17 7.87 -6.25
C LEU A 28 4.56 7.69 -4.86
N SER A 29 4.19 8.78 -4.19
CA SER A 29 3.50 8.75 -2.89
C SER A 29 2.16 8.04 -2.99
N ALA A 30 1.37 8.29 -4.05
CA ALA A 30 0.12 7.57 -4.29
C ALA A 30 0.35 6.06 -4.51
N LYS A 31 1.39 5.67 -5.25
CA LYS A 31 1.76 4.25 -5.44
C LYS A 31 2.27 3.60 -4.15
N LEU A 32 2.96 4.34 -3.30
CA LEU A 32 3.53 3.87 -2.04
C LEU A 32 2.57 4.05 -0.85
N ASP A 33 1.34 4.51 -1.06
CA ASP A 33 0.30 4.51 -0.03
C ASP A 33 -0.23 3.08 0.20
N VAL A 34 0.65 2.23 0.73
CA VAL A 34 0.40 0.83 1.08
C VAL A 34 -0.68 0.74 2.16
N LYS A 35 -0.81 1.75 3.01
CA LYS A 35 -1.83 1.78 4.07
C LYS A 35 -3.23 1.90 3.49
N SER A 36 -3.43 2.82 2.55
CA SER A 36 -4.70 2.95 1.83
C SER A 36 -5.00 1.70 1.01
N GLN A 37 -4.01 1.17 0.28
CA GLN A 37 -4.17 -0.07 -0.48
C GLN A 37 -4.50 -1.27 0.41
N ALA A 38 -3.85 -1.41 1.57
CA ALA A 38 -4.13 -2.47 2.52
C ALA A 38 -5.54 -2.33 3.10
N ARG A 39 -5.97 -1.12 3.47
CA ARG A 39 -7.34 -0.87 3.95
C ARG A 39 -8.38 -1.19 2.89
N ALA A 40 -8.15 -0.79 1.64
CA ALA A 40 -9.04 -1.10 0.53
C ALA A 40 -9.16 -2.61 0.30
N LYS A 41 -8.03 -3.34 0.32
CA LYS A 41 -8.03 -4.81 0.21
C LYS A 41 -8.76 -5.47 1.38
N VAL A 42 -8.58 -4.98 2.61
CA VAL A 42 -9.27 -5.51 3.79
C VAL A 42 -10.78 -5.25 3.70
N ALA A 43 -11.19 -4.07 3.25
CA ALA A 43 -12.61 -3.78 3.02
C ALA A 43 -13.20 -4.72 1.96
N ASP A 44 -12.50 -4.90 0.84
CA ASP A 44 -12.93 -5.78 -0.26
C ASP A 44 -12.96 -7.28 0.14
N VAL A 45 -12.10 -7.71 1.06
CA VAL A 45 -12.17 -9.05 1.68
C VAL A 45 -13.32 -9.15 2.67
N LYS A 46 -13.54 -8.12 3.49
CA LYS A 46 -14.65 -8.06 4.45
C LYS A 46 -15.99 -8.12 3.74
N ASP A 47 -16.16 -7.38 2.66
CA ASP A 47 -17.39 -7.36 1.86
C ASP A 47 -17.66 -8.73 1.22
N ARG A 48 -16.61 -9.44 0.76
CA ARG A 48 -16.75 -10.83 0.28
C ARG A 48 -17.01 -11.85 1.40
N ALA A 49 -16.53 -11.58 2.61
CA ALA A 49 -16.63 -12.47 3.76
C ALA A 49 -17.91 -12.27 4.59
N THR A 50 -18.64 -11.17 4.37
CA THR A 50 -19.89 -10.85 5.09
C THR A 50 -21.11 -11.24 4.23
N THR A 51 -22.20 -11.64 4.89
CA THR A 51 -23.53 -11.77 4.25
C THR A 51 -24.26 -10.43 4.23
N ASP A 52 -25.38 -10.34 3.52
CA ASP A 52 -26.18 -9.11 3.39
C ASP A 52 -26.64 -8.52 4.75
N ASP A 53 -26.69 -9.33 5.81
CA ASP A 53 -27.01 -8.91 7.19
C ASP A 53 -25.79 -8.42 8.01
N GLY A 54 -24.59 -8.35 7.41
CA GLY A 54 -23.36 -7.92 8.07
C GLY A 54 -22.71 -8.96 8.99
N ALA A 55 -23.26 -10.17 9.06
CA ALA A 55 -22.66 -11.29 9.77
C ALA A 55 -21.55 -11.95 8.92
N PRO A 56 -20.39 -12.31 9.50
CA PRO A 56 -19.39 -13.09 8.78
C PRO A 56 -19.95 -14.48 8.46
N ARG A 57 -19.77 -14.93 7.20
CA ARG A 57 -20.24 -16.24 6.73
C ARG A 57 -19.67 -17.35 7.65
N PRO A 58 -20.48 -18.30 8.13
CA PRO A 58 -20.03 -19.33 9.08
C PRO A 58 -18.90 -20.20 8.52
N GLU A 59 -18.89 -20.43 7.21
CA GLU A 59 -17.81 -21.13 6.50
C GLU A 59 -16.46 -20.39 6.58
N VAL A 60 -16.48 -19.05 6.52
CA VAL A 60 -15.28 -18.21 6.58
C VAL A 60 -14.74 -18.13 8.02
N LEU A 61 -15.62 -18.12 9.03
CA LEU A 61 -15.20 -18.21 10.43
C LEU A 61 -14.50 -19.53 10.75
N ALA A 62 -15.03 -20.65 10.26
CA ALA A 62 -14.41 -21.96 10.43
C ALA A 62 -13.05 -22.05 9.73
N ALA A 63 -12.93 -21.50 8.50
CA ALA A 63 -11.68 -21.48 7.74
C ALA A 63 -10.62 -20.53 8.33
N ALA A 64 -11.02 -19.36 8.84
CA ALA A 64 -10.10 -18.43 9.48
C ALA A 64 -9.55 -18.99 10.81
N GLY A 65 -10.39 -19.68 11.59
CA GLY A 65 -9.98 -20.32 12.84
C GLY A 65 -8.92 -21.40 12.64
N SER A 66 -9.03 -22.22 11.59
CA SER A 66 -8.08 -23.29 11.31
C SER A 66 -6.70 -22.78 10.89
N LEU A 67 -6.63 -21.68 10.10
CA LEU A 67 -5.36 -21.06 9.71
C LEU A 67 -4.61 -20.46 10.90
N VAL A 68 -5.33 -19.81 11.83
CA VAL A 68 -4.73 -19.26 13.06
C VAL A 68 -4.19 -20.38 13.94
N ALA A 69 -4.96 -21.46 14.13
CA ALA A 69 -4.52 -22.63 14.89
C ALA A 69 -3.27 -23.26 14.26
N MET A 70 -3.23 -23.40 12.93
CA MET A 70 -2.10 -23.96 12.20
C MET A 70 -0.84 -23.09 12.31
N ALA A 71 -0.99 -21.76 12.26
CA ALA A 71 0.12 -20.82 12.45
C ALA A 71 0.71 -20.93 13.87
N ILE A 72 -0.14 -21.04 14.90
CA ILE A 72 0.31 -21.21 16.29
C ILE A 72 1.10 -22.52 16.44
N VAL A 73 0.61 -23.63 15.87
CA VAL A 73 1.31 -24.92 15.90
C VAL A 73 2.67 -24.82 15.19
N LEU A 74 2.74 -24.20 14.02
CA LEU A 74 3.99 -23.99 13.28
C LEU A 74 5.02 -23.18 14.06
N VAL A 75 4.59 -22.08 14.69
CA VAL A 75 5.45 -21.24 15.53
C VAL A 75 5.96 -22.02 16.74
N TRP A 76 5.08 -22.77 17.40
CA TRP A 76 5.46 -23.63 18.53
C TRP A 76 6.47 -24.70 18.13
N TRP A 77 6.29 -25.30 16.95
CA TRP A 77 7.21 -26.32 16.42
C TRP A 77 8.58 -25.74 16.08
N ARG A 78 8.59 -24.53 15.51
CA ARG A 78 9.82 -23.78 15.20
C ARG A 78 10.56 -23.29 16.44
N HIS A 79 9.86 -23.04 17.55
CA HIS A 79 10.48 -22.61 18.81
C HIS A 79 10.98 -23.80 19.64
N ARG A 80 10.49 -25.01 19.38
CA ARG A 80 10.88 -26.24 20.09
C ARG A 80 11.98 -27.04 19.39
N SER A 81 12.26 -26.72 18.13
CA SER A 81 13.41 -27.23 17.34
C SER A 81 14.62 -26.32 17.52
#